data_AF-B4SB64-F1
#
_entry.id   AF-B4SB64-F1
#
_cell.length_a   1.000
_cell.length_b   1.000
_cell.length_c   1.000
_cell.angle_alpha   90.00
_cell.angle_beta   90.00
_cell.angle_gamma   90.00
#
_symmetry.space_group_name_H-M   'P 1'
#
loop_
_entity.id
_entity.type
_entity.pdbx_description
1 polymer ?
#
loop_
_entity_poly.entity_id
_entity_poly.type
_entity_poly.pdbx_seq_one_letter_code
_entity_poly.pdbx_strand_id
1 'polypeptide(L)'
;MCDWQRLRTNLNHDWLKNEYLKNLDALIVQLQANKTINSHLSRELEAYLTSWLRRHEEVETLLNSAEDRLSPRTYFEKDPLNRCSLEAKSWLAPLVHVLWLVPSGISERVDEAREVLAKADYYHTGLQSELSGSQELVLILKLLEAFTDCVGNFSRLLSSFPDKVVSV
;
A
#
# COMPACT_ATOMS: atom_id res chain seq x y z
N MET A 1 6.05 6.05 -18.96
CA MET A 1 5.49 5.23 -17.86
C MET A 1 4.15 5.85 -17.48
N CYS A 2 3.07 5.08 -17.34
CA CYS A 2 1.80 5.67 -16.90
C CYS A 2 1.90 6.11 -15.44
N ASP A 3 1.12 7.12 -15.04
CA ASP A 3 1.16 7.66 -13.67
C ASP A 3 0.97 6.58 -12.60
N TRP A 4 0.08 5.62 -12.86
CA TRP A 4 -0.14 4.45 -12.00
C TRP A 4 1.14 3.66 -11.72
N GLN A 5 1.83 3.23 -12.78
CA GLN A 5 3.02 2.41 -12.65
C GLN A 5 4.12 3.17 -11.89
N ARG A 6 4.26 4.47 -12.15
CA ARG A 6 5.22 5.31 -11.42
C ARG A 6 4.87 5.42 -9.94
N LEU A 7 3.62 5.73 -9.60
CA LEU A 7 3.16 5.83 -8.21
C LEU A 7 3.36 4.51 -7.47
N ARG A 8 2.94 3.39 -8.07
CA ARG A 8 3.10 2.06 -7.49
C ARG A 8 4.57 1.69 -7.31
N THR A 9 5.45 1.98 -8.27
CA THR A 9 6.88 1.69 -8.15
C THR A 9 7.52 2.52 -7.04
N ASN A 10 7.28 3.83 -7.02
CA ASN A 10 7.84 4.72 -6.01
C ASN A 10 7.39 4.34 -4.59
N LEU A 11 6.11 4.02 -4.42
CA LEU A 11 5.56 3.66 -3.13
C LEU A 11 5.97 2.24 -2.72
N ASN A 12 5.76 1.25 -3.58
CA ASN A 12 5.95 -0.16 -3.22
C ASN A 12 7.41 -0.61 -3.32
N HIS A 13 8.07 -0.38 -4.46
CA HIS A 13 9.43 -0.87 -4.66
C HIS A 13 10.45 0.01 -3.93
N ASP A 14 10.44 1.31 -4.20
CA ASP A 14 11.51 2.18 -3.71
C ASP A 14 11.39 2.41 -2.20
N TRP A 15 10.19 2.74 -1.72
CA TRP A 15 9.97 3.01 -0.30
C TRP A 15 9.63 1.76 0.51
N LEU A 16 8.47 1.13 0.32
CA LEU A 16 8.00 0.02 1.16
C LEU A 16 9.00 -1.14 1.25
N LYS A 17 9.44 -1.69 0.11
CA LYS A 17 10.32 -2.86 0.08
C LYS A 17 11.77 -2.55 0.38
N ASN A 18 12.35 -1.60 -0.36
CA ASN A 18 13.80 -1.42 -0.35
C ASN A 18 14.28 -0.59 0.84
N GLU A 19 13.42 0.27 1.39
CA GLU A 19 13.75 1.16 2.49
C GLU A 19 13.00 0.75 3.76
N TYR A 20 11.67 0.84 3.78
CA TYR A 20 10.85 0.77 4.99
C TYR A 20 10.91 -0.61 5.67
N LEU A 21 10.54 -1.67 4.97
CA LEU A 21 10.54 -3.05 5.51
C LEU A 21 11.95 -3.49 5.92
N LYS A 22 12.95 -3.23 5.08
CA LYS A 22 14.35 -3.54 5.40
C LYS A 22 14.81 -2.87 6.70
N ASN A 23 14.41 -1.61 6.91
CA ASN A 23 14.77 -0.88 8.11
C ASN A 23 13.99 -1.36 9.35
N LEU A 24 12.71 -1.74 9.20
CA LEU A 24 11.94 -2.37 10.27
C LEU A 24 12.55 -3.71 10.71
N ASP A 25 12.94 -4.57 9.77
CA ASP A 25 13.61 -5.83 10.07
C ASP A 25 14.91 -5.60 10.85
N ALA A 26 15.72 -4.63 10.42
CA ALA A 26 16.95 -4.27 11.12
C ALA A 26 16.66 -3.76 12.55
N LEU A 27 15.60 -2.98 12.73
CA LEU A 27 15.19 -2.48 14.04
C LEU A 27 14.70 -3.59 14.97
N ILE A 28 13.93 -4.56 14.45
CA ILE A 28 13.50 -5.74 15.21
C ILE A 28 14.73 -6.51 15.72
N VAL A 29 15.71 -6.78 14.85
CA VAL A 29 16.95 -7.47 15.23
C VAL A 29 17.70 -6.69 16.32
N GLN A 30 17.79 -5.37 16.20
CA GLN A 30 18.42 -4.54 17.23
C GLN A 30 17.64 -4.59 18.55
N LEU A 31 16.31 -4.48 18.53
CA LEU A 31 15.48 -4.54 19.72
C LEU A 31 15.55 -5.90 20.41
N GLN A 32 15.65 -7.00 19.65
CA GLN A 32 15.85 -8.34 20.22
C GLN A 32 17.23 -8.51 20.85
N ALA A 33 18.27 -7.87 20.29
CA ALA A 33 19.62 -7.90 20.84
C ALA A 33 19.77 -7.03 22.12
N ASN A 34 18.98 -5.96 22.22
CA ASN A 34 18.96 -5.07 23.37
C ASN A 34 17.96 -5.58 24.43
N LYS A 35 18.36 -5.66 25.70
CA LYS A 35 17.46 -6.12 26.77
C LYS A 35 16.47 -5.05 27.25
N THR A 36 16.64 -3.81 26.80
CA THR A 36 15.80 -2.66 27.14
C THR A 36 15.74 -1.68 25.96
N ILE A 37 14.66 -0.91 25.87
CA ILE A 37 14.55 0.18 24.91
C ILE A 37 15.24 1.41 25.51
N ASN A 38 16.31 1.86 24.86
CA ASN A 38 16.94 3.12 25.21
C ASN A 38 16.33 4.27 24.39
N SER A 39 16.63 5.51 24.77
CA SER A 39 16.09 6.71 24.11
C SER A 39 16.42 6.81 22.63
N HIS A 40 17.55 6.25 22.20
CA HIS A 40 17.94 6.24 20.80
C HIS A 40 17.02 5.33 19.97
N LEU A 41 16.81 4.09 20.43
CA LEU A 41 15.93 3.11 19.77
C LEU A 41 14.46 3.56 19.78
N SER A 42 13.99 4.15 20.88
CA SER A 42 12.64 4.74 20.95
C SER A 42 12.45 5.80 19.88
N ARG A 43 13.40 6.72 19.74
CA ARG A 43 13.34 7.80 18.74
C ARG A 43 13.43 7.28 17.32
N GLU A 44 14.22 6.24 17.06
CA GLU A 44 14.26 5.59 15.75
C GLU A 44 12.92 4.94 15.41
N LEU A 45 12.34 4.18 16.34
CA LEU A 45 11.04 3.56 16.16
C LEU A 45 9.94 4.61 15.91
N GLU A 46 9.90 5.70 16.70
CA GLU A 46 8.99 6.82 16.49
C GLU A 46 9.15 7.46 15.10
N ALA A 47 10.38 7.59 14.60
CA ALA A 47 10.65 8.12 13.27
C ALA A 47 10.07 7.21 12.17
N TYR A 48 10.21 5.88 12.30
CA TYR A 48 9.63 4.92 11.36
C TYR A 48 8.10 4.91 11.41
N LEU A 49 7.50 4.97 12.61
CA LEU A 49 6.05 5.06 12.76
C LEU A 49 5.51 6.38 12.18
N THR A 50 6.24 7.48 12.33
CA THR A 50 5.85 8.76 11.73
C THR A 50 5.97 8.72 10.20
N SER A 51 7.01 8.06 9.67
CA SER A 51 7.20 7.90 8.23
C SER A 51 6.05 7.16 7.56
N TRP A 52 5.51 6.12 8.23
CA TRP A 52 4.30 5.40 7.78
C TRP A 52 3.12 6.35 7.59
N LEU A 53 2.77 7.12 8.63
CA LEU A 53 1.64 8.04 8.61
C LEU A 53 1.77 9.11 7.51
N ARG A 54 2.99 9.63 7.30
CA ARG A 54 3.24 10.65 6.27
C ARG A 54 2.93 10.17 4.86
N ARG A 55 3.04 8.86 4.60
CA ARG A 55 2.79 8.26 3.29
C ARG A 55 1.45 7.53 3.22
N HIS A 56 0.67 7.53 4.28
CA HIS A 56 -0.66 6.92 4.32
C HIS A 56 -1.58 7.48 3.24
N GLU A 57 -1.57 8.81 3.04
CA GLU A 57 -2.35 9.46 1.99
C GLU A 57 -1.93 9.00 0.57
N GLU A 58 -0.63 8.76 0.34
CA GLU A 58 -0.15 8.21 -0.95
C GLU A 58 -0.67 6.79 -1.16
N VAL A 59 -0.70 5.97 -0.10
CA VAL A 59 -1.25 4.61 -0.12
C VAL A 59 -2.74 4.64 -0.46
N GLU A 60 -3.51 5.48 0.24
CA GLU A 60 -4.94 5.64 -0.02
C GLU A 60 -5.22 6.14 -1.43
N THR A 61 -4.45 7.12 -1.90
CA THR A 61 -4.55 7.63 -3.28
C THR A 61 -4.28 6.52 -4.30
N LEU A 62 -3.28 5.67 -4.04
CA LEU A 62 -3.00 4.53 -4.90
C LEU A 62 -4.19 3.56 -4.93
N LEU A 63 -4.70 3.13 -3.78
CA LEU A 63 -5.83 2.18 -3.71
C LEU A 63 -7.11 2.77 -4.32
N ASN A 64 -7.44 4.02 -4.03
CA ASN A 64 -8.61 4.72 -4.56
C ASN A 64 -8.56 4.88 -6.09
N SER A 65 -7.38 4.99 -6.67
CA SER A 65 -7.22 5.20 -8.12
C SER A 65 -6.96 3.91 -8.91
N ALA A 66 -6.73 2.78 -8.24
CA ALA A 66 -6.30 1.53 -8.88
C ALA A 66 -7.28 1.06 -9.95
N GLU A 67 -8.55 0.91 -9.59
CA GLU A 67 -9.60 0.42 -10.49
C GLU A 67 -9.74 1.31 -11.74
N ASP A 68 -9.84 2.62 -11.51
CA ASP A 68 -10.00 3.63 -12.55
C ASP A 68 -8.79 3.69 -13.50
N ARG A 69 -7.58 3.64 -12.97
CA ARG A 69 -6.34 3.75 -13.73
C ARG A 69 -5.99 2.47 -14.48
N LEU A 70 -6.42 1.33 -13.96
CA LEU A 70 -6.19 0.00 -14.57
C LEU A 70 -7.31 -0.43 -15.50
N SER A 71 -8.45 0.27 -15.48
CA SER A 71 -9.57 -0.05 -16.35
C SER A 71 -9.27 0.24 -17.84
N PRO A 72 -9.71 -0.64 -18.76
CA PRO A 72 -9.63 -0.39 -20.20
C PRO A 72 -10.43 0.81 -20.68
N ARG A 73 -11.35 1.35 -19.85
CA ARG A 73 -12.05 2.61 -20.16
C ARG A 73 -11.08 3.76 -20.45
N THR A 74 -9.87 3.72 -19.86
CA THR A 74 -8.82 4.72 -20.11
C THR A 74 -8.31 4.72 -21.56
N TYR A 75 -8.59 3.68 -22.35
CA TYR A 75 -8.27 3.67 -23.77
C TYR A 75 -9.17 4.61 -24.58
N PHE A 76 -10.37 4.96 -24.11
CA PHE A 76 -11.23 5.96 -24.76
C PHE A 76 -10.69 7.40 -24.68
N GLU A 77 -9.62 7.61 -23.89
CA GLU A 77 -8.85 8.85 -23.83
C GLU A 77 -7.61 8.83 -24.74
N LYS A 78 -7.36 7.72 -25.46
CA LYS A 78 -6.17 7.52 -26.30
C LYS A 78 -6.56 7.11 -27.71
N ASP A 79 -5.71 7.42 -28.70
CA ASP A 79 -5.92 6.96 -30.07
C ASP A 79 -5.93 5.42 -30.17
N PRO A 80 -6.78 4.82 -31.03
CA PRO A 80 -7.76 5.49 -31.90
C PRO A 80 -9.13 5.74 -31.23
N LEU A 81 -9.38 5.16 -30.05
CA LEU A 81 -10.71 5.18 -29.42
C LEU A 81 -11.12 6.57 -28.90
N ASN A 82 -10.15 7.47 -28.71
CA ASN A 82 -10.43 8.88 -28.46
C ASN A 82 -11.22 9.57 -29.59
N ARG A 83 -11.24 9.00 -30.80
CA ARG A 83 -11.98 9.51 -31.97
C ARG A 83 -13.43 9.04 -32.03
N CYS A 84 -13.85 8.11 -31.17
CA CYS A 84 -15.26 7.73 -31.06
C CYS A 84 -16.11 8.96 -30.72
N SER A 85 -17.35 9.00 -31.22
CA SER A 85 -18.29 10.08 -30.88
C SER A 85 -18.53 10.14 -29.37
N LEU A 86 -18.85 11.33 -28.84
CA LEU A 86 -19.18 11.49 -27.42
C LEU A 86 -20.32 10.57 -27.00
N GLU A 87 -21.30 10.36 -27.88
CA GLU A 87 -22.39 9.41 -27.69
C GLU A 87 -21.88 7.96 -27.57
N ALA A 88 -20.97 7.52 -28.44
CA ALA A 88 -20.40 6.17 -28.32
C ALA A 88 -19.60 6.01 -27.02
N LYS A 89 -18.79 7.02 -26.65
CA LYS A 89 -17.99 6.97 -25.42
C LYS A 89 -18.85 6.89 -24.16
N SER A 90 -19.99 7.59 -24.13
CA SER A 90 -20.81 7.74 -22.92
C SER A 90 -21.39 6.41 -22.42
N TRP A 91 -21.63 5.44 -23.30
CA TRP A 91 -22.12 4.11 -22.91
C TRP A 91 -21.08 3.00 -23.09
N LEU A 92 -20.21 3.09 -24.10
CA LEU A 92 -19.27 2.01 -24.40
C LEU A 92 -18.13 1.95 -23.38
N ALA A 93 -17.59 3.10 -22.94
CA ALA A 93 -16.50 3.11 -21.96
C ALA A 93 -16.93 2.56 -20.59
N PRO A 94 -18.11 2.94 -20.04
CA PRO A 94 -18.65 2.30 -18.83
C PRO A 94 -18.97 0.81 -19.03
N LEU A 95 -19.52 0.41 -20.19
CA LEU A 95 -19.82 -1.00 -20.47
C LEU A 95 -18.55 -1.86 -20.47
N VAL A 96 -17.49 -1.40 -21.14
CA VAL A 96 -16.18 -2.07 -21.16
C VAL A 96 -15.59 -2.19 -19.75
N HIS A 97 -15.72 -1.14 -18.94
CA HIS A 97 -15.29 -1.15 -17.55
C HIS A 97 -16.02 -2.22 -16.73
N VAL A 98 -17.35 -2.24 -16.77
CA VAL A 98 -18.18 -3.24 -16.05
C VAL A 98 -17.85 -4.67 -16.49
N LEU A 99 -17.70 -4.90 -17.80
CA LEU A 99 -17.33 -6.22 -18.33
C LEU A 99 -15.93 -6.67 -17.91
N TRP A 100 -15.01 -5.72 -17.70
CA TRP A 100 -13.65 -6.00 -17.26
C TRP A 100 -13.54 -6.25 -15.76
N LEU A 101 -14.36 -5.60 -14.92
CA LEU A 101 -14.26 -5.70 -13.46
C LEU A 101 -14.29 -7.15 -12.97
N VAL A 102 -15.31 -7.91 -13.38
CA VAL A 102 -15.54 -9.28 -12.92
C VAL A 102 -14.34 -10.22 -13.18
N PRO A 103 -13.82 -10.38 -14.41
CA PRO A 103 -12.68 -11.26 -14.64
C PRO A 103 -11.35 -10.70 -14.14
N SER A 104 -11.22 -9.37 -13.96
CA SER A 104 -9.96 -8.77 -13.53
C SER A 104 -9.61 -9.05 -12.06
N GLY A 105 -10.63 -9.23 -11.22
CA GLY A 105 -10.48 -9.36 -9.77
C GLY A 105 -9.88 -8.12 -9.09
N ILE A 106 -9.93 -6.95 -9.74
CA ILE A 106 -9.22 -5.76 -9.25
C ILE A 106 -9.88 -5.20 -7.98
N SER A 107 -11.21 -5.21 -7.91
CA SER A 107 -11.96 -4.66 -6.78
C SER A 107 -11.69 -5.51 -5.54
N GLU A 108 -11.70 -6.84 -5.67
CA GLU A 108 -11.38 -7.76 -4.59
C GLU A 108 -9.94 -7.58 -4.08
N ARG A 109 -8.97 -7.35 -4.97
CA ARG A 109 -7.58 -7.07 -4.57
C ARG A 109 -7.43 -5.72 -3.87
N VAL A 110 -8.19 -4.71 -4.29
CA VAL A 110 -8.22 -3.40 -3.62
C VAL A 110 -8.81 -3.54 -2.23
N ASP A 111 -9.92 -4.27 -2.08
CA ASP A 111 -10.55 -4.54 -0.79
C ASP A 111 -9.62 -5.33 0.13
N GLU A 112 -8.99 -6.39 -0.36
CA GLU A 112 -7.99 -7.17 0.41
C GLU A 112 -6.81 -6.28 0.86
N ALA A 113 -6.31 -5.42 -0.03
CA ALA A 113 -5.23 -4.49 0.30
C ALA A 113 -5.66 -3.48 1.38
N ARG A 114 -6.91 -3.00 1.36
CA ARG A 114 -7.47 -2.12 2.39
C ARG A 114 -7.60 -2.81 3.73
N GLU A 115 -8.05 -4.06 3.75
CA GLU A 115 -8.14 -4.83 4.99
C GLU A 115 -6.76 -5.03 5.64
N VAL A 116 -5.74 -5.33 4.83
CA VAL A 116 -4.36 -5.47 5.34
C VAL A 116 -3.80 -4.12 5.81
N LEU A 117 -4.09 -3.04 5.08
CA LEU A 117 -3.71 -1.67 5.49
C LEU A 117 -4.34 -1.30 6.85
N ALA A 118 -5.65 -1.54 7.02
CA ALA A 118 -6.35 -1.27 8.27
C ALA A 118 -5.78 -2.09 9.45
N LYS A 119 -5.35 -3.34 9.21
CA LYS A 119 -4.65 -4.15 10.21
C LYS A 119 -3.27 -3.57 10.55
N ALA A 120 -2.51 -3.10 9.57
CA ALA A 120 -1.25 -2.42 9.81
C ALA A 120 -1.46 -1.14 10.67
N ASP A 121 -2.47 -0.34 10.35
CA ASP A 121 -2.81 0.89 11.11
C ASP A 121 -3.25 0.58 12.55
N TYR A 122 -3.95 -0.54 12.76
CA TYR A 122 -4.27 -1.03 14.10
C TYR A 122 -3.01 -1.33 14.93
N TYR A 123 -2.05 -2.09 14.38
CA TYR A 123 -0.80 -2.39 15.10
C TYR A 123 0.08 -1.15 15.28
N HIS A 124 0.09 -0.25 14.29
CA HIS A 124 0.77 1.05 14.38
C HIS A 124 0.25 1.88 15.57
N THR A 125 -1.08 1.99 15.71
CA THR A 125 -1.71 2.69 16.83
C THR A 125 -1.34 2.04 18.17
N GLY A 126 -1.32 0.70 18.21
CA GLY A 126 -0.86 -0.06 19.38
C GLY A 126 0.59 0.27 19.76
N LEU A 127 1.49 0.33 18.78
CA LEU A 127 2.90 0.69 18.98
C LEU A 127 3.05 2.11 19.54
N GLN A 128 2.32 3.09 18.99
CA GLN A 128 2.36 4.46 19.49
C GLN A 128 1.88 4.58 20.93
N SER A 129 0.79 3.87 21.27
CA SER A 129 0.27 3.82 22.64
C SER A 129 1.29 3.22 23.59
N GLU A 130 1.94 2.12 23.20
CA GLU A 130 2.89 1.42 24.06
C GLU A 130 4.17 2.24 24.30
N LEU A 131 4.66 2.94 23.27
CA LEU A 131 5.82 3.84 23.38
C LEU A 131 5.55 5.05 24.27
N SER A 132 4.32 5.54 24.27
CA SER A 132 3.89 6.65 25.14
C SER A 132 3.58 6.21 26.57
N GLY A 133 3.44 4.89 26.81
CA GLY A 133 2.95 4.29 28.04
C GLY A 133 4.00 3.46 28.76
N SER A 134 3.74 2.15 28.89
CA SER A 134 4.55 1.21 29.68
C SER A 134 5.93 0.90 29.10
N GLN A 135 6.11 1.10 27.79
CA GLN A 135 7.34 0.77 27.06
C GLN A 135 7.81 -0.68 27.31
N GLU A 136 6.85 -1.62 27.41
CA GLU A 136 7.16 -3.02 27.62
C GLU A 136 7.76 -3.62 26.35
N LEU A 137 9.08 -3.88 26.39
CA LEU A 137 9.84 -4.35 25.22
C LEU A 137 9.23 -5.59 24.57
N VAL A 138 8.73 -6.54 25.35
CA VAL A 138 8.11 -7.78 24.84
C VAL A 138 6.85 -7.47 24.03
N LEU A 139 6.01 -6.57 24.54
CA LEU A 139 4.80 -6.15 23.84
C LEU A 139 5.13 -5.32 22.58
N ILE A 140 6.11 -4.41 22.67
CA ILE A 140 6.58 -3.61 21.53
C ILE A 140 7.12 -4.53 20.42
N LEU A 141 7.96 -5.51 20.75
CA LEU A 141 8.47 -6.47 19.78
C LEU A 141 7.33 -7.23 19.10
N LYS A 142 6.38 -7.76 19.88
CA LYS A 142 5.24 -8.49 19.33
C LYS A 142 4.38 -7.64 18.41
N LEU A 143 4.12 -6.38 18.78
CA LEU A 143 3.35 -5.45 17.95
C LEU A 143 4.13 -5.06 16.69
N LEU A 144 5.45 -4.88 16.80
CA LEU A 144 6.32 -4.48 15.69
C LEU A 144 6.47 -5.61 14.66
N GLU A 145 6.59 -6.86 15.11
CA GLU A 145 6.58 -8.04 14.26
C GLU A 145 5.25 -8.16 13.51
N ALA A 146 4.12 -8.06 14.22
CA ALA A 146 2.79 -8.12 13.61
C ALA A 146 2.54 -6.96 12.62
N PHE A 147 3.01 -5.76 12.94
CA PHE A 147 2.98 -4.61 12.04
C PHE A 147 3.81 -4.87 10.77
N THR A 148 5.05 -5.31 10.94
CA THR A 148 5.97 -5.62 9.83
C THR A 148 5.40 -6.70 8.91
N ASP A 149 4.79 -7.75 9.48
CA ASP A 149 4.11 -8.79 8.70
C ASP A 149 2.95 -8.23 7.87
N CYS A 150 2.12 -7.35 8.46
CA CYS A 150 1.03 -6.70 7.73
C CYS A 150 1.55 -5.81 6.60
N VAL A 151 2.58 -5.00 6.85
CA VAL A 151 3.20 -4.15 5.83
C VAL A 151 3.85 -5.00 4.72
N GLY A 152 4.47 -6.13 5.07
CA GLY A 152 5.02 -7.10 4.13
C GLY A 152 3.95 -7.74 3.26
N ASN A 153 2.82 -8.14 3.86
CA ASN A 153 1.65 -8.65 3.14
C ASN A 153 1.09 -7.60 2.18
N PHE A 154 0.93 -6.36 2.65
CA PHE A 154 0.45 -5.24 1.86
C PHE A 154 1.35 -4.99 0.64
N SER A 155 2.67 -4.97 0.85
CA SER A 155 3.64 -4.81 -0.24
C SER A 155 3.54 -5.93 -1.28
N ARG A 156 3.33 -7.18 -0.85
CA ARG A 156 3.10 -8.32 -1.76
C ARG A 156 1.81 -8.15 -2.55
N LEU A 157 0.73 -7.73 -1.91
CA LEU A 157 -0.54 -7.44 -2.58
C LEU A 157 -0.36 -6.36 -3.64
N LEU A 158 0.25 -5.22 -3.31
CA LEU A 158 0.55 -4.17 -4.29
C LEU A 158 1.40 -4.66 -5.47
N SER A 159 2.25 -5.67 -5.25
CA SER A 159 3.06 -6.26 -6.33
C SER A 159 2.24 -7.13 -7.28
N SER A 160 1.12 -7.67 -6.81
CA SER A 160 0.20 -8.48 -7.62
C SER A 160 -0.72 -7.64 -8.51
N PHE A 161 -0.80 -6.32 -8.26
CA PHE A 161 -1.59 -5.43 -9.09
C PHE A 161 -0.95 -5.35 -10.48
N PRO A 162 -1.74 -5.28 -11.55
CA PRO A 162 -1.19 -5.12 -12.89
C PRO A 162 -0.30 -3.87 -13.05
N ASP A 163 0.76 -4.00 -13.84
CA ASP A 163 1.64 -2.88 -14.22
C ASP A 163 0.96 -1.90 -15.18
N LYS A 164 0.05 -2.45 -15.99
CA LYS A 164 -0.67 -1.77 -17.07
C LYS A 164 -2.08 -2.34 -17.12
N VAL A 165 -2.96 -1.64 -17.82
CA VAL A 165 -4.29 -2.14 -18.19
C VAL A 165 -4.13 -3.54 -18.80
N VAL A 166 -4.77 -4.53 -18.18
CA VAL A 166 -4.72 -5.92 -18.63
C VAL A 166 -5.76 -6.09 -19.73
N SER A 167 -5.34 -6.47 -20.93
CA SER A 167 -6.22 -7.07 -21.91
C SER A 167 -6.56 -8.48 -21.42
N VAL A 168 -7.81 -8.69 -21.02
CA VAL A 168 -8.36 -10.01 -20.73
C VAL A 168 -8.54 -10.77 -22.03
#